data_AF-A0A965Q839-F1
#
_entry.id   AF-A0A965Q839-F1
#
_cell.length_a   1.000
_cell.length_b   1.000
_cell.length_c   1.000
_cell.angle_alpha   90.00
_cell.angle_beta   90.00
_cell.angle_gamma   90.00
#
_symmetry.space_group_name_H-M   'P 1'
#
loop_
_entity.id
_entity.type
_entity.pdbx_description
1 polymer ?
#
loop_
_entity_poly.entity_id
_entity_poly.type
_entity_poly.pdbx_seq_one_letter_code
_entity_poly.pdbx_strand_id
1 'polypeptide(L)' 'NAIGNRRLFTCSSCGFKAKQHHWQCPACNAWEALPSEPTEINEIN' A
#
# COMPACT_ATOMS: atom_id res chain seq x y z
N ASN A 1 -12.15 -12.03 17.52
CA ASN A 1 -11.39 -10.77 17.49
C ASN A 1 -10.04 -11.03 16.84
N ALA A 2 -9.96 -11.01 15.51
CA ALA A 2 -8.69 -11.13 14.80
C ALA A 2 -8.32 -9.74 14.30
N ILE A 3 -7.43 -9.07 15.04
CA ILE A 3 -6.78 -7.84 14.57
C ILE A 3 -5.76 -8.30 13.53
N GLY A 4 -6.20 -8.39 12.29
CA GLY A 4 -5.35 -8.81 11.19
C GLY A 4 -4.46 -7.64 10.78
N ASN A 5 -3.24 -7.55 11.32
CA ASN A 5 -2.23 -6.61 10.86
C ASN A 5 -1.96 -6.86 9.37
N ARG A 6 -2.54 -6.02 8.50
CA ARG A 6 -2.39 -6.18 7.05
C ARG A 6 -1.34 -5.22 6.51
N ARG A 7 -0.30 -5.81 5.94
CA ARG A 7 0.74 -5.11 5.20
C ARG A 7 0.22 -4.78 3.80
N LEU A 8 0.18 -3.50 3.46
CA LEU A 8 -0.26 -3.00 2.16
C LEU A 8 0.77 -1.98 1.64
N PHE A 9 1.02 -1.99 0.34
CA PHE A 9 1.82 -0.97 -0.32
C PHE A 9 0.94 0.25 -0.60
N THR A 10 1.29 1.41 -0.05
CA THR A 10 0.53 2.63 -0.27
C THR A 10 1.28 3.55 -1.21
N CYS A 11 0.63 3.99 -2.28
CA CYS A 11 1.18 4.92 -3.25
C CYS A 11 1.35 6.30 -2.62
N SER A 12 2.56 6.86 -2.59
CA SER A 12 2.81 8.20 -2.04
C SER A 12 2.26 9.34 -2.91
N SER A 13 1.97 9.07 -4.18
CA SER A 13 1.47 10.06 -5.14
C SER A 13 -0.07 10.21 -5.11
N CYS A 14 -0.80 9.11 -4.94
CA CYS A 14 -2.28 9.12 -4.98
C CYS A 14 -2.97 8.42 -3.79
N GLY A 15 -2.23 7.76 -2.90
CA GLY A 15 -2.78 7.03 -1.76
C GLY A 15 -3.35 5.64 -2.09
N PHE A 16 -3.19 5.14 -3.31
CA PHE A 16 -3.65 3.80 -3.71
C PHE A 16 -3.00 2.69 -2.87
N LYS A 17 -3.80 1.75 -2.34
CA LYS A 17 -3.33 0.64 -1.51
C LYS A 17 -3.31 -0.67 -2.30
N ALA A 18 -2.15 -1.31 -2.42
CA ALA A 18 -1.96 -2.60 -3.08
C ALA A 18 -1.53 -3.68 -2.08
N LYS A 19 -1.85 -4.95 -2.37
CA LYS A 19 -1.42 -6.09 -1.54
C LYS A 19 -0.02 -6.60 -1.91
N GLN A 20 0.46 -6.27 -3.10
CA GLN A 20 1.76 -6.68 -3.63
C GLN A 20 2.54 -5.48 -4.13
N HIS A 21 3.86 -5.62 -4.23
CA HIS A 21 4.71 -4.60 -4.80
C HIS A 21 4.44 -4.50 -6.31
N HIS A 22 4.10 -3.30 -6.76
CA HIS A 22 3.98 -2.96 -8.18
C HIS A 22 4.94 -1.81 -8.49
N TRP A 23 5.75 -1.97 -9.53
CA TRP A 23 6.71 -0.94 -9.94
C TRP A 23 6.03 0.31 -10.52
N GLN A 24 4.88 0.08 -11.16
CA GLN A 24 4.01 1.11 -11.72
C GLN A 24 2.67 1.10 -10.97
N CYS A 25 2.24 2.26 -10.48
CA CYS A 25 0.97 2.37 -9.79
C CYS A 25 -0.20 2.25 -10.79
N PRO A 26 -1.14 1.31 -10.63
CA PRO A 26 -2.26 1.13 -11.57
C PRO A 26 -3.31 2.26 -11.50
N ALA A 27 -3.30 3.08 -10.44
CA ALA A 27 -4.28 4.15 -10.27
C ALA A 27 -3.83 5.49 -10.89
N CYS A 28 -2.56 5.86 -10.73
CA CYS A 28 -2.03 7.14 -11.21
C CYS A 28 -0.92 6.99 -12.26
N ASN A 29 -0.57 5.77 -12.65
CA ASN A 29 0.54 5.48 -13.57
C ASN A 29 1.91 6.02 -13.13
N ALA A 30 2.07 6.41 -11.87
CA ALA A 30 3.33 6.87 -11.32
C ALA A 30 4.32 5.72 -11.17
N TRP A 31 5.56 5.98 -11.54
CA TRP A 31 6.71 5.10 -11.31
C TRP A 31 7.29 5.39 -9.92
N GLU A 32 7.78 4.36 -9.23
CA GLU A 32 8.46 4.47 -7.92
C GLU A 32 7.58 4.94 -6.75
N ALA A 33 6.26 4.98 -6.93
CA ALA A 33 5.34 5.48 -5.91
C ALA A 33 5.02 4.47 -4.79
N LEU A 34 5.39 3.19 -4.96
CA LEU A 34 5.22 2.13 -3.98
C LEU A 34 6.60 1.79 -3.37
N PRO A 35 6.89 2.19 -2.12
CA PRO A 35 8.15 1.86 -1.47
C PRO A 35 8.28 0.34 -1.25
N SER A 36 9.51 -0.16 -1.15
CA SER A 36 9.82 -1.59 -0.92
C SER A 36 9.17 -2.14 0.35
N GLU A 37 8.92 -1.26 1.32
CA GLU A 37 8.31 -1.60 2.60
C GLU A 37 6.80 -1.31 2.56
N PRO A 38 5.95 -2.34 2.77
CA PRO A 38 4.52 -2.13 2.89
C PRO A 38 4.20 -1.44 4.22
N THR A 39 3.36 -0.41 4.16
CA THR A 39 2.77 0.23 5.34
C THR A 39 1.86 -0.73 6.10
N GLU A 40 2.05 -0.83 7.41
CA GLU A 40 1.15 -1.54 8.31
C GLU A 40 -0.05 -0.66 8.61
N ILE A 41 -1.23 -1.06 8.13
CA ILE A 41 -2.48 -0.42 8.52
C ILE A 41 -3.02 -1.12 9.76
N ASN A 42 -2.90 -0.47 10.91
CA ASN A 42 -3.56 -0.95 12.12
C ASN A 42 -5.01 -0.44 12.12
N GLU A 43 -5.93 -1.25 11.61
CA GLU A 43 -7.37 -0.96 11.68
C GLU A 43 -7.85 -1.17 13.12
N ILE A 44 -7.63 -0.16 13.97
CA ILE A 44 -8.37 -0.01 15.23
C ILE A 44 -9.83 0.30 14.88
N ASN A 45 -10.71 -0.67 15.11
CA ASN A 45 -12.17 -0.45 15.05
C ASN A 45 -12.58 0.58 16.10
#